data_AF-A0A9D7IZU6-F1
#
_entry.id   AF-A0A9D7IZU6-F1
#
_cell.length_a   1.000
_cell.length_b   1.000
_cell.length_c   1.000
_cell.angle_alpha   90.00
_cell.angle_beta   90.00
_cell.angle_gamma   90.00
#
_symmetry.space_group_name_H-M   'P 1'
#
loop_
_entity.id
_entity.type
_entity.pdbx_description
1 polymer ?
#
loop_
_entity_poly.entity_id
_entity_poly.type
_entity_poly.pdbx_seq_one_letter_code
_entity_poly.pdbx_strand_id
1 'polypeptide(L)'
;MNRNKHLLLWSSVGVFILLVMAAANENLGREWRQIQGTARSTEGAPEGAMDVHLRQVINPGLNISDRCVSCHVGMAPGEQGITGDRVLAAHKAVVHQPAEFGCTVCHGGQGRATDKADAHGDVHFWPQPMIPIKYAYAGCGTCHTPLKVPNSGILEKARGVFERLDCLACHRVDGRGATIRPGGGGLEGPDLSSAGFKGFDSGWYEKHLKQSGEAQNGPWKASFGAISEEDRGALTTYLSTRVGSSKLVEAKAAFNSSGCLGCHKVSGVGGDAGPDLSRAGEKDPGILDFTHVPGSRTFALWLGEHFRSPAAIVPGSAMPMMGLTENQIDLLTMYVLSLRRRELPGAYLPKDRVQVLRFGAREFSTDGATIFSAICSGCHGADGKGRRYAGS
;
A
#
# COMPACT_ATOMS: atom_id res chain seq x y z
N MET A 1 -66.04 -18.55 2.64
CA MET A 1 -64.94 -19.29 3.31
C MET A 1 -63.81 -19.73 2.35
N ASN A 2 -64.09 -20.04 1.07
CA ASN A 2 -63.07 -20.52 0.11
C ASN A 2 -62.12 -19.45 -0.45
N ARG A 3 -62.56 -18.18 -0.58
CA ARG A 3 -61.72 -17.08 -1.07
C ARG A 3 -60.45 -16.87 -0.26
N ASN A 4 -60.53 -16.94 1.08
CA ASN A 4 -59.38 -16.78 1.95
C ASN A 4 -58.41 -17.98 1.88
N LYS A 5 -58.93 -19.19 1.64
CA LYS A 5 -58.11 -20.40 1.41
C LYS A 5 -57.32 -20.31 0.10
N HIS A 6 -57.96 -19.85 -0.98
CA HIS A 6 -57.27 -19.63 -2.25
C HIS A 6 -56.26 -18.48 -2.16
N LEU A 7 -56.58 -17.38 -1.45
CA LEU A 7 -55.64 -16.28 -1.22
C LEU A 7 -54.38 -16.77 -0.50
N LEU A 8 -54.54 -17.52 0.60
CA LEU A 8 -53.43 -18.08 1.37
C LEU A 8 -52.62 -19.11 0.56
N LEU A 9 -53.27 -19.94 -0.25
CA LEU A 9 -52.59 -20.90 -1.12
C LEU A 9 -51.75 -20.17 -2.17
N TRP A 10 -52.33 -19.21 -2.90
CA TRP A 10 -51.63 -18.47 -3.94
C TRP A 10 -50.52 -17.58 -3.38
N SER A 11 -50.71 -16.97 -2.20
CA SER A 11 -49.63 -16.22 -1.53
C SER A 11 -48.49 -17.14 -1.10
N SER A 12 -48.80 -18.34 -0.59
CA SER A 12 -47.79 -19.32 -0.19
C SER A 12 -47.02 -19.87 -1.38
N VAL A 13 -47.71 -20.18 -2.49
CA VAL A 13 -47.09 -20.57 -3.76
C VAL A 13 -46.22 -19.43 -4.31
N GLY A 14 -46.70 -18.17 -4.25
CA GLY A 14 -45.92 -17.01 -4.66
C GLY A 14 -44.63 -16.84 -3.85
N VAL A 15 -44.70 -16.94 -2.53
CA VAL A 15 -43.52 -16.90 -1.65
C VAL A 15 -42.59 -18.08 -1.93
N PHE A 16 -43.11 -19.29 -2.12
CA PHE A 16 -42.30 -20.46 -2.46
C PHE A 16 -41.54 -20.27 -3.78
N ILE A 17 -42.21 -19.78 -4.83
CA ILE A 17 -41.57 -19.48 -6.11
C ILE A 17 -40.50 -18.40 -5.93
N LEU A 18 -40.76 -17.34 -5.16
CA LEU A 18 -39.77 -16.31 -4.84
C LEU A 18 -38.55 -16.89 -4.13
N LEU A 19 -38.73 -17.79 -3.15
CA LEU A 19 -37.63 -18.45 -2.45
C LEU A 19 -36.84 -19.39 -3.38
N VAL A 20 -37.51 -20.13 -4.27
CA VAL A 20 -36.85 -20.98 -5.28
C VAL A 20 -36.04 -20.12 -6.25
N MET A 21 -36.60 -19.02 -6.74
CA MET A 21 -35.87 -18.09 -7.62
C MET A 21 -34.68 -17.45 -6.91
N ALA A 22 -34.84 -17.03 -5.65
CA ALA A 22 -33.75 -16.48 -4.84
C ALA A 22 -32.64 -17.52 -4.64
N ALA A 23 -33.00 -18.76 -4.28
CA ALA A 23 -32.06 -19.86 -4.12
C ALA A 23 -31.34 -20.20 -5.45
N ALA A 24 -32.06 -20.23 -6.56
CA ALA A 24 -31.47 -20.46 -7.88
C ALA A 24 -30.50 -19.34 -8.26
N ASN A 25 -30.88 -18.07 -8.07
CA ASN A 25 -30.01 -16.93 -8.34
C ASN A 25 -28.75 -16.96 -7.44
N GLU A 26 -28.91 -17.29 -6.16
CA GLU A 26 -27.80 -17.36 -5.21
C GLU A 26 -26.84 -18.52 -5.49
N ASN A 27 -27.33 -19.63 -6.05
CA ASN A 27 -26.51 -20.81 -6.31
C ASN A 27 -25.98 -20.91 -7.74
N LEU A 28 -26.59 -20.24 -8.72
CA LEU A 28 -26.23 -20.37 -10.14
C LEU A 28 -25.84 -19.04 -10.77
N GLY A 29 -26.44 -17.93 -10.34
CA GLY A 29 -26.33 -16.61 -10.99
C GLY A 29 -25.22 -15.70 -10.46
N ARG A 30 -24.48 -16.10 -9.41
CA ARG A 30 -23.48 -15.25 -8.76
C ARG A 30 -22.30 -14.94 -9.68
N GLU A 31 -21.81 -13.70 -9.63
CA GLU A 31 -20.73 -13.20 -10.49
C GLU A 31 -19.45 -14.05 -10.41
N TRP A 32 -19.08 -14.50 -9.21
CA TRP A 32 -17.87 -15.32 -9.02
C TRP A 32 -17.92 -16.64 -9.82
N ARG A 33 -19.10 -17.27 -9.97
CA ARG A 33 -19.24 -18.49 -10.78
C ARG A 33 -19.03 -18.21 -12.25
N GLN A 34 -19.52 -17.08 -12.74
CA GLN A 34 -19.34 -16.66 -14.12
C GLN A 34 -17.86 -16.40 -14.42
N ILE A 35 -17.17 -15.70 -13.52
CA ILE A 35 -15.72 -15.44 -13.61
C ILE A 35 -14.94 -16.77 -13.59
N GLN A 36 -15.28 -17.68 -12.69
CA GLN A 36 -14.63 -18.98 -12.63
C GLN A 36 -14.87 -19.82 -13.89
N GLY A 37 -16.04 -19.71 -14.50
CA GLY A 37 -16.37 -20.41 -15.75
C GLY A 37 -15.52 -19.97 -16.96
N THR A 38 -14.87 -18.81 -16.91
CA THR A 38 -13.93 -18.37 -17.96
C THR A 38 -12.49 -18.85 -17.73
N ALA A 39 -12.19 -19.37 -16.54
CA ALA A 39 -10.85 -19.78 -16.15
C ALA A 39 -10.41 -21.09 -16.83
N ARG A 40 -9.11 -21.18 -17.13
CA ARG A 40 -8.46 -22.40 -17.59
C ARG A 40 -7.31 -22.76 -16.66
N SER A 41 -7.21 -24.03 -16.29
CA SER A 41 -6.11 -24.56 -15.49
C SER A 41 -5.04 -25.17 -16.40
N THR A 42 -3.78 -24.83 -16.15
CA THR A 42 -2.63 -25.54 -16.75
C THR A 42 -2.28 -26.84 -16.00
N GLU A 43 -2.92 -27.09 -14.85
CA GLU A 43 -2.67 -28.23 -13.97
C GLU A 43 -3.99 -28.99 -13.69
N GLY A 44 -4.08 -30.27 -14.11
CA GLY A 44 -5.21 -31.18 -13.85
C GLY A 44 -6.23 -31.38 -15.01
N ALA A 45 -6.72 -32.63 -15.13
CA ALA A 45 -7.76 -33.24 -16.01
C ALA A 45 -7.77 -32.85 -17.53
N PRO A 46 -8.18 -33.74 -18.46
CA PRO A 46 -7.73 -33.70 -19.85
C PRO A 46 -8.21 -32.52 -20.73
N GLU A 47 -9.02 -31.59 -20.20
CA GLU A 47 -9.58 -30.45 -20.94
C GLU A 47 -9.22 -29.06 -20.37
N GLY A 48 -8.39 -28.98 -19.31
CA GLY A 48 -7.94 -27.70 -18.74
C GLY A 48 -9.06 -26.83 -18.14
N ALA A 49 -10.22 -27.41 -17.82
CA ALA A 49 -11.31 -26.74 -17.11
C ALA A 49 -11.05 -26.74 -15.59
N MET A 50 -11.27 -25.59 -14.95
CA MET A 50 -11.10 -25.41 -13.51
C MET A 50 -12.34 -25.87 -12.72
N ASP A 51 -12.14 -26.39 -11.51
CA ASP A 51 -13.23 -26.68 -10.58
C ASP A 51 -13.89 -25.39 -10.05
N VAL A 52 -15.21 -25.30 -10.21
CA VAL A 52 -16.01 -24.12 -9.87
C VAL A 52 -16.63 -24.26 -8.48
N HIS A 53 -16.02 -23.61 -7.49
CA HIS A 53 -16.47 -23.63 -6.11
C HIS A 53 -16.07 -22.34 -5.37
N LEU A 54 -16.76 -22.07 -4.26
CA LEU A 54 -16.46 -20.93 -3.42
C LEU A 54 -15.16 -21.17 -2.66
N ARG A 55 -14.21 -20.25 -2.79
CA ARG A 55 -12.90 -20.30 -2.13
C ARG A 55 -12.86 -19.31 -0.98
N GLN A 56 -12.25 -19.72 0.13
CA GLN A 56 -12.14 -18.87 1.31
C GLN A 56 -10.78 -19.00 1.97
N VAL A 57 -10.09 -17.88 2.14
CA VAL A 57 -8.92 -17.75 3.01
C VAL A 57 -9.42 -17.44 4.42
N ILE A 58 -9.01 -18.24 5.39
CA ILE A 58 -9.35 -18.05 6.80
C ILE A 58 -8.06 -17.88 7.59
N ASN A 59 -7.96 -16.77 8.31
CA ASN A 59 -6.89 -16.55 9.28
C ASN A 59 -7.51 -16.27 10.65
N PRO A 60 -7.55 -17.28 11.55
CA PRO A 60 -8.10 -17.11 12.89
C PRO A 60 -7.33 -16.10 13.74
N GLY A 61 -6.00 -16.03 13.57
CA GLY A 61 -5.14 -15.10 14.32
C GLY A 61 -5.44 -13.63 14.02
N LEU A 62 -5.80 -13.31 12.78
CA LEU A 62 -6.18 -11.96 12.36
C LEU A 62 -7.69 -11.70 12.40
N ASN A 63 -8.47 -12.71 12.81
CA ASN A 63 -9.94 -12.74 12.73
C ASN A 63 -10.45 -12.36 11.32
N ILE A 64 -9.92 -13.04 10.30
CA ILE A 64 -10.23 -12.80 8.89
C ILE A 64 -10.89 -14.01 8.26
N SER A 65 -11.92 -13.73 7.45
CA SER A 65 -12.50 -14.67 6.49
C SER A 65 -12.69 -13.92 5.19
N ASP A 66 -12.00 -14.35 4.14
CA ASP A 66 -11.89 -13.64 2.88
C ASP A 66 -12.19 -14.57 1.69
N ARG A 67 -13.10 -14.14 0.82
CA ARG A 67 -13.58 -14.85 -0.36
C ARG A 67 -13.17 -14.15 -1.65
N CYS A 68 -12.31 -13.14 -1.60
CA CYS A 68 -11.79 -12.46 -2.80
C CYS A 68 -11.19 -13.46 -3.80
N VAL A 69 -10.54 -14.52 -3.31
CA VAL A 69 -9.98 -15.62 -4.12
C VAL A 69 -11.04 -16.49 -4.83
N SER A 70 -12.33 -16.27 -4.57
CA SER A 70 -13.41 -16.86 -5.38
C SER A 70 -13.54 -16.19 -6.74
N CYS A 71 -13.26 -14.89 -6.85
CA CYS A 71 -13.20 -14.20 -8.15
C CYS A 71 -11.76 -14.10 -8.66
N HIS A 72 -10.81 -13.87 -7.75
CA HIS A 72 -9.38 -13.70 -8.05
C HIS A 72 -8.62 -15.02 -7.93
N VAL A 73 -9.05 -16.03 -8.69
CA VAL A 73 -8.66 -17.42 -8.44
C VAL A 73 -7.17 -17.68 -8.57
N GLY A 74 -6.46 -17.01 -9.49
CA GLY A 74 -4.99 -17.12 -9.58
C GLY A 74 -4.22 -16.65 -8.34
N MET A 75 -4.92 -16.08 -7.35
CA MET A 75 -4.38 -15.70 -6.04
C MET A 75 -4.75 -16.71 -4.94
N ALA A 76 -5.56 -17.72 -5.24
CA ALA A 76 -5.92 -18.76 -4.30
C ALA A 76 -4.72 -19.68 -3.98
N PRO A 77 -4.65 -20.26 -2.78
CA PRO A 77 -3.59 -21.18 -2.42
C PRO A 77 -3.56 -22.38 -3.38
N GLY A 78 -2.45 -22.59 -4.07
CA GLY A 78 -2.26 -23.72 -4.99
C GLY A 78 -2.86 -23.54 -6.38
N GLU A 79 -3.36 -22.35 -6.73
CA GLU A 79 -4.01 -22.09 -8.02
C GLU A 79 -3.27 -21.06 -8.86
N GLN A 80 -1.93 -21.03 -8.75
CA GLN A 80 -1.11 -20.06 -9.48
C GLN A 80 -0.98 -20.39 -10.99
N GLY A 81 -1.35 -21.61 -11.42
CA GLY A 81 -1.38 -22.07 -12.81
C GLY A 81 -2.66 -21.70 -13.58
N ILE A 82 -3.47 -20.78 -13.05
CA ILE A 82 -4.73 -20.38 -13.69
C ILE A 82 -4.51 -19.25 -14.68
N THR A 83 -5.12 -19.40 -15.85
CA THR A 83 -5.06 -18.46 -16.96
C THR A 83 -6.45 -18.02 -17.39
N GLY A 84 -6.53 -16.85 -18.01
CA GLY A 84 -7.78 -16.26 -18.50
C GLY A 84 -7.77 -14.74 -18.34
N ASP A 85 -8.92 -14.18 -17.97
CA ASP A 85 -9.09 -12.74 -17.78
C ASP A 85 -8.13 -12.16 -16.73
N ARG A 86 -7.88 -10.84 -16.83
CA ARG A 86 -7.01 -10.11 -15.90
C ARG A 86 -7.37 -10.30 -14.42
N VAL A 87 -8.65 -10.54 -14.12
CA VAL A 87 -9.14 -10.79 -12.74
C VAL A 87 -8.54 -12.06 -12.14
N LEU A 88 -8.20 -13.04 -12.98
CA LEU A 88 -7.62 -14.33 -12.61
C LEU A 88 -6.10 -14.29 -12.50
N ALA A 89 -5.46 -13.16 -12.82
CA ALA A 89 -4.00 -13.06 -12.78
C ALA A 89 -3.45 -13.30 -11.36
N ALA A 90 -2.31 -13.98 -11.30
CA ALA A 90 -1.60 -14.19 -10.04
C ALA A 90 -1.21 -12.85 -9.38
N HIS A 91 -1.21 -12.85 -8.06
CA HIS A 91 -0.77 -11.70 -7.29
C HIS A 91 0.74 -11.50 -7.50
N LYS A 92 1.19 -10.24 -7.65
CA LYS A 92 2.62 -9.94 -7.67
C LYS A 92 3.26 -10.36 -6.35
N ALA A 93 4.49 -10.85 -6.37
CA ALA A 93 5.18 -11.20 -5.13
C ALA A 93 5.19 -10.00 -4.15
N VAL A 94 4.78 -10.27 -2.92
CA VAL A 94 4.76 -9.31 -1.80
C VAL A 94 5.37 -9.97 -0.58
N VAL A 95 5.71 -9.18 0.43
CA VAL A 95 6.41 -9.66 1.64
C VAL A 95 5.57 -10.58 2.53
N HIS A 96 4.27 -10.70 2.27
CA HIS A 96 3.34 -11.58 2.97
C HIS A 96 2.60 -12.47 1.97
N GLN A 97 2.32 -13.72 2.32
CA GLN A 97 1.55 -14.60 1.45
C GLN A 97 0.05 -14.24 1.55
N PRO A 98 -0.62 -13.82 0.45
CA PRO A 98 -2.05 -13.50 0.49
C PRO A 98 -2.91 -14.69 0.93
N ALA A 99 -2.49 -15.90 0.57
CA ALA A 99 -3.08 -17.18 0.97
C ALA A 99 -3.13 -17.38 2.50
N GLU A 100 -2.25 -16.74 3.26
CA GLU A 100 -2.18 -16.87 4.72
C GLU A 100 -2.84 -15.68 5.43
N PHE A 101 -2.75 -14.48 4.87
CA PHE A 101 -3.24 -13.25 5.51
C PHE A 101 -4.67 -12.88 5.12
N GLY A 102 -5.11 -13.25 3.91
CA GLY A 102 -6.32 -12.72 3.30
C GLY A 102 -6.08 -11.36 2.61
N CYS A 103 -6.94 -11.02 1.65
CA CYS A 103 -6.79 -9.85 0.78
C CYS A 103 -7.16 -8.55 1.51
N THR A 104 -8.26 -8.58 2.25
CA THR A 104 -8.82 -7.43 2.98
C THR A 104 -7.94 -6.89 4.09
N VAL A 105 -6.97 -7.67 4.59
CA VAL A 105 -5.98 -7.21 5.57
C VAL A 105 -5.11 -6.09 4.99
N CYS A 106 -4.71 -6.23 3.73
CA CYS A 106 -3.88 -5.25 3.03
C CYS A 106 -4.73 -4.25 2.26
N HIS A 107 -5.79 -4.73 1.59
CA HIS A 107 -6.52 -3.92 0.63
C HIS A 107 -7.79 -3.27 1.19
N GLY A 108 -8.32 -3.69 2.34
CA GLY A 108 -9.67 -3.29 2.77
C GLY A 108 -10.77 -3.99 1.95
N GLY A 109 -11.99 -3.46 1.98
CA GLY A 109 -13.16 -4.08 1.35
C GLY A 109 -13.91 -5.04 2.29
N GLN A 110 -14.83 -5.83 1.73
CA GLN A 110 -15.68 -6.77 2.46
C GLN A 110 -15.34 -8.22 2.10
N GLY A 111 -14.43 -8.84 2.85
CA GLY A 111 -13.91 -10.17 2.52
C GLY A 111 -14.97 -11.29 2.48
N ARG A 112 -16.11 -11.13 3.14
CA ARG A 112 -17.18 -12.16 3.13
C ARG A 112 -18.13 -12.07 1.94
N ALA A 113 -18.08 -10.97 1.21
CA ALA A 113 -18.96 -10.76 0.06
C ALA A 113 -18.56 -11.66 -1.11
N THR A 114 -19.53 -11.92 -1.98
CA THR A 114 -19.35 -12.75 -3.18
C THR A 114 -19.76 -12.05 -4.46
N ASP A 115 -20.20 -10.79 -4.35
CA ASP A 115 -20.55 -9.90 -5.45
C ASP A 115 -19.52 -8.76 -5.47
N LYS A 116 -19.15 -8.29 -6.66
CA LYS A 116 -18.03 -7.35 -6.83
C LYS A 116 -18.21 -6.05 -6.05
N ALA A 117 -19.38 -5.42 -6.16
CA ALA A 117 -19.66 -4.13 -5.52
C ALA A 117 -19.49 -4.23 -4.00
N ASP A 118 -20.12 -5.24 -3.39
CA ASP A 118 -20.04 -5.52 -1.96
C ASP A 118 -18.60 -5.81 -1.54
N ALA A 119 -17.91 -6.70 -2.26
CA ALA A 119 -16.54 -7.11 -1.93
C ALA A 119 -15.55 -5.95 -1.98
N HIS A 120 -15.70 -5.05 -2.94
CA HIS A 120 -14.89 -3.84 -3.03
C HIS A 120 -15.32 -2.74 -2.07
N GLY A 121 -16.48 -2.89 -1.43
CA GLY A 121 -17.07 -1.86 -0.57
C GLY A 121 -17.63 -0.67 -1.35
N ASP A 122 -17.97 -0.86 -2.63
CA ASP A 122 -18.65 0.10 -3.49
C ASP A 122 -20.17 0.11 -3.21
N VAL A 123 -20.55 -0.09 -1.95
CA VAL A 123 -21.94 -0.09 -1.49
C VAL A 123 -22.17 1.00 -0.47
N HIS A 124 -23.42 1.43 -0.39
CA HIS A 124 -23.80 2.50 0.51
C HIS A 124 -23.50 2.10 1.97
N PHE A 125 -22.90 3.03 2.72
CA PHE A 125 -22.59 2.88 4.14
C PHE A 125 -21.56 1.81 4.51
N TRP A 126 -20.74 1.32 3.56
CA TRP A 126 -19.59 0.49 3.94
C TRP A 126 -18.42 1.38 4.39
N PRO A 127 -17.99 1.32 5.66
CA PRO A 127 -17.03 2.28 6.21
C PRO A 127 -15.58 1.99 5.82
N GLN A 128 -15.29 0.83 5.22
CA GLN A 128 -13.93 0.39 4.90
C GLN A 128 -13.82 -0.16 3.47
N PRO A 129 -14.08 0.67 2.43
CA PRO A 129 -13.93 0.23 1.06
C PRO A 129 -12.50 -0.20 0.75
N MET A 130 -12.36 -0.92 -0.36
CA MET A 130 -11.06 -1.34 -0.86
C MET A 130 -10.24 -0.11 -1.26
N ILE A 131 -8.96 -0.10 -0.88
CA ILE A 131 -7.98 0.89 -1.30
C ILE A 131 -7.84 0.76 -2.82
N PRO A 132 -8.00 1.84 -3.59
CA PRO A 132 -7.81 1.80 -5.03
C PRO A 132 -6.43 1.22 -5.39
N ILE A 133 -6.37 0.40 -6.43
CA ILE A 133 -5.15 -0.36 -6.78
C ILE A 133 -3.91 0.53 -6.98
N LYS A 134 -4.10 1.78 -7.46
CA LYS A 134 -3.05 2.80 -7.59
C LYS A 134 -2.35 3.09 -6.25
N TYR A 135 -3.08 2.99 -5.14
CA TYR A 135 -2.64 3.26 -3.79
C TYR A 135 -2.49 2.00 -2.94
N ALA A 136 -2.40 0.80 -3.54
CA ALA A 136 -2.36 -0.47 -2.80
C ALA A 136 -1.26 -0.52 -1.70
N TYR A 137 -0.12 0.15 -1.91
CA TYR A 137 0.95 0.27 -0.90
C TYR A 137 0.54 1.01 0.37
N ALA A 138 -0.53 1.80 0.35
CA ALA A 138 -1.10 2.39 1.55
C ALA A 138 -1.52 1.32 2.57
N GLY A 139 -1.95 0.15 2.08
CA GLY A 139 -2.30 -1.01 2.91
C GLY A 139 -1.21 -1.44 3.88
N CYS A 140 0.06 -1.29 3.49
CA CYS A 140 1.21 -1.62 4.33
C CYS A 140 1.20 -0.80 5.63
N GLY A 141 0.74 0.46 5.58
CA GLY A 141 0.67 1.37 6.73
C GLY A 141 -0.33 0.97 7.82
N THR A 142 -1.25 0.04 7.51
CA THR A 142 -2.17 -0.57 8.48
C THR A 142 -1.42 -1.24 9.63
N CYS A 143 -0.30 -1.90 9.30
CA CYS A 143 0.51 -2.64 10.26
C CYS A 143 1.88 -1.99 10.45
N HIS A 144 2.53 -1.61 9.35
CA HIS A 144 3.89 -1.08 9.33
C HIS A 144 3.94 0.44 9.51
N THR A 145 5.07 0.94 9.95
CA THR A 145 5.35 2.37 10.05
C THR A 145 6.80 2.60 9.69
N PRO A 146 7.10 3.07 8.46
CA PRO A 146 8.46 3.34 8.07
C PRO A 146 9.12 4.30 9.05
N LEU A 147 10.24 3.91 9.63
CA LEU A 147 10.96 4.69 10.62
C LEU A 147 12.02 5.55 9.94
N LYS A 148 12.39 6.66 10.59
CA LYS A 148 13.51 7.51 10.18
C LYS A 148 13.45 7.93 8.70
N VAL A 149 12.26 8.09 8.12
CA VAL A 149 12.13 8.44 6.71
C VAL A 149 12.59 9.90 6.53
N PRO A 150 13.56 10.18 5.65
CA PRO A 150 14.02 11.54 5.41
C PRO A 150 13.02 12.32 4.55
N ASN A 151 13.28 13.60 4.31
CA ASN A 151 12.57 14.35 3.27
C ASN A 151 12.91 13.81 1.86
N SER A 152 12.09 14.16 0.87
CA SER A 152 12.20 13.71 -0.52
C SER A 152 13.53 14.07 -1.15
N GLY A 153 14.08 15.25 -0.87
CA GLY A 153 15.37 15.67 -1.44
C GLY A 153 16.52 14.77 -0.99
N ILE A 154 16.57 14.43 0.30
CA ILE A 154 17.57 13.50 0.84
C ILE A 154 17.32 12.07 0.32
N LEU A 155 16.07 11.61 0.27
CA LEU A 155 15.74 10.29 -0.25
C LEU A 155 16.18 10.13 -1.71
N GLU A 156 15.92 11.12 -2.55
CA GLU A 156 16.29 11.10 -3.97
C GLU A 156 17.79 11.26 -4.18
N LYS A 157 18.49 12.09 -3.37
CA LYS A 157 19.95 12.13 -3.36
C LYS A 157 20.53 10.75 -3.02
N ALA A 158 20.01 10.10 -1.99
CA ALA A 158 20.46 8.78 -1.54
C ALA A 158 20.22 7.69 -2.60
N ARG A 159 19.05 7.70 -3.26
CA ARG A 159 18.76 6.85 -4.41
C ARG A 159 19.72 7.12 -5.58
N GLY A 160 19.95 8.39 -5.89
CA GLY A 160 20.86 8.81 -6.96
C GLY A 160 22.30 8.35 -6.73
N VAL A 161 22.79 8.36 -5.49
CA VAL A 161 24.10 7.78 -5.14
C VAL A 161 24.11 6.27 -5.38
N PHE A 162 23.07 5.55 -4.96
CA PHE A 162 22.95 4.10 -5.18
C PHE A 162 22.96 3.73 -6.67
N GLU A 163 22.27 4.50 -7.51
CA GLU A 163 22.24 4.27 -8.95
C GLU A 163 23.55 4.73 -9.64
N ARG A 164 24.12 5.87 -9.25
CA ARG A 164 25.38 6.41 -9.80
C ARG A 164 26.59 5.53 -9.48
N LEU A 165 26.64 4.96 -8.29
CA LEU A 165 27.67 3.98 -7.89
C LEU A 165 27.37 2.58 -8.42
N ASP A 166 26.37 2.45 -9.29
CA ASP A 166 26.04 1.24 -10.01
C ASP A 166 25.77 0.03 -9.11
N CYS A 167 25.23 0.26 -7.91
CA CYS A 167 24.93 -0.80 -6.96
C CYS A 167 23.90 -1.80 -7.52
N LEU A 168 23.06 -1.35 -8.46
CA LEU A 168 22.10 -2.19 -9.20
C LEU A 168 22.76 -3.20 -10.14
N ALA A 169 24.05 -3.07 -10.45
CA ALA A 169 24.78 -4.06 -11.23
C ALA A 169 24.83 -5.42 -10.51
N CYS A 170 25.04 -5.39 -9.19
CA CYS A 170 25.13 -6.59 -8.37
C CYS A 170 23.85 -6.85 -7.58
N HIS A 171 23.21 -5.81 -7.05
CA HIS A 171 22.06 -5.94 -6.16
C HIS A 171 20.73 -5.74 -6.86
N ARG A 172 19.73 -6.50 -6.41
CA ARG A 172 18.33 -6.25 -6.74
C ARG A 172 17.71 -5.32 -5.71
N VAL A 173 16.93 -4.35 -6.16
CA VAL A 173 16.07 -3.49 -5.33
C VAL A 173 14.74 -3.28 -6.03
N ASP A 174 13.65 -3.61 -5.35
CA ASP A 174 12.27 -3.43 -5.80
C ASP A 174 12.02 -4.00 -7.21
N GLY A 175 12.61 -5.17 -7.48
CA GLY A 175 12.51 -5.85 -8.79
C GLY A 175 13.39 -5.27 -9.90
N ARG A 176 14.25 -4.27 -9.60
CA ARG A 176 15.24 -3.69 -10.53
C ARG A 176 16.65 -4.15 -10.19
N GLY A 177 17.53 -4.22 -11.19
CA GLY A 177 18.95 -4.58 -11.01
C GLY A 177 19.20 -6.09 -10.95
N ALA A 178 20.43 -6.47 -10.62
CA ALA A 178 20.94 -7.85 -10.68
C ALA A 178 20.66 -8.54 -12.04
N THR A 179 20.82 -7.79 -13.13
CA THR A 179 20.71 -8.29 -14.51
C THR A 179 22.09 -8.56 -15.08
N ILE A 180 22.25 -9.71 -15.74
CA ILE A 180 23.48 -10.04 -16.46
C ILE A 180 23.71 -9.02 -17.56
N ARG A 181 24.89 -8.40 -17.60
CA ARG A 181 25.27 -7.46 -18.66
C ARG A 181 25.82 -8.19 -19.89
N PRO A 182 25.65 -7.61 -21.11
CA PRO A 182 26.38 -8.06 -22.29
C PRO A 182 27.90 -7.97 -22.02
N GLY A 183 28.62 -9.09 -22.15
CA GLY A 183 30.03 -9.21 -21.77
C GLY A 183 30.32 -10.07 -20.53
N GLY A 184 29.28 -10.54 -19.85
CA GLY A 184 29.41 -11.37 -18.64
C GLY A 184 29.68 -10.53 -17.39
N GLY A 185 28.92 -10.80 -16.32
CA GLY A 185 28.93 -10.05 -15.07
C GLY A 185 27.53 -9.59 -14.66
N GLY A 186 27.34 -9.41 -13.34
CA GLY A 186 26.05 -9.10 -12.71
C GLY A 186 25.29 -10.36 -12.29
N LEU A 187 25.63 -10.90 -11.11
CA LEU A 187 24.81 -11.89 -10.37
C LEU A 187 25.50 -12.32 -9.05
N GLU A 188 25.74 -11.41 -8.10
CA GLU A 188 26.31 -11.83 -6.80
C GLU A 188 25.76 -11.10 -5.56
N GLY A 189 24.90 -10.10 -5.72
CA GLY A 189 24.36 -9.35 -4.59
C GLY A 189 23.05 -9.93 -4.05
N PRO A 190 22.83 -10.01 -2.72
CA PRO A 190 21.51 -10.27 -2.16
C PRO A 190 20.52 -9.18 -2.56
N ASP A 191 19.23 -9.53 -2.56
CA ASP A 191 18.14 -8.57 -2.73
C ASP A 191 18.07 -7.62 -1.53
N LEU A 192 18.25 -6.32 -1.79
CA LEU A 192 18.30 -5.28 -0.77
C LEU A 192 16.96 -4.57 -0.57
N SER A 193 15.87 -5.00 -1.22
CA SER A 193 14.52 -4.37 -1.11
C SER A 193 13.97 -4.32 0.32
N SER A 194 14.50 -5.17 1.20
CA SER A 194 14.14 -5.26 2.62
C SER A 194 15.31 -5.04 3.57
N ALA A 195 16.43 -4.48 3.10
CA ALA A 195 17.66 -4.31 3.90
C ALA A 195 17.43 -3.49 5.18
N GLY A 196 16.63 -2.42 5.12
CA GLY A 196 16.31 -1.59 6.29
C GLY A 196 15.44 -2.32 7.31
N PHE A 197 14.58 -3.24 6.87
CA PHE A 197 13.75 -4.05 7.77
C PHE A 197 14.51 -5.25 8.37
N LYS A 198 15.27 -5.97 7.54
CA LYS A 198 16.05 -7.15 7.96
C LYS A 198 17.31 -6.76 8.75
N GLY A 199 17.76 -5.52 8.59
CA GLY A 199 19.11 -5.10 8.97
C GLY A 199 20.11 -5.47 7.89
N PHE A 200 21.20 -4.70 7.84
CA PHE A 200 22.36 -4.97 7.01
C PHE A 200 23.61 -4.76 7.84
N ASP A 201 24.68 -5.47 7.47
CA ASP A 201 25.96 -5.42 8.16
C ASP A 201 26.59 -4.02 8.06
N SER A 202 26.91 -3.38 9.17
CA SER A 202 27.54 -2.05 9.17
C SER A 202 28.96 -2.05 8.59
N GLY A 203 29.65 -3.19 8.61
CA GLY A 203 30.98 -3.38 8.00
C GLY A 203 30.93 -3.90 6.56
N TRP A 204 29.79 -3.75 5.87
CA TRP A 204 29.64 -4.24 4.50
C TRP A 204 30.69 -3.63 3.58
N TYR A 205 30.99 -2.34 3.70
CA TYR A 205 31.86 -1.62 2.79
C TYR A 205 33.30 -2.15 2.84
N GLU A 206 33.83 -2.36 4.04
CA GLU A 206 35.18 -2.89 4.26
C GLU A 206 35.30 -4.31 3.71
N LYS A 207 34.24 -5.11 3.86
CA LYS A 207 34.17 -6.47 3.29
C LYS A 207 34.16 -6.44 1.75
N HIS A 208 33.39 -5.53 1.16
CA HIS A 208 33.35 -5.37 -0.30
C HIS A 208 34.69 -4.87 -0.84
N LEU A 209 35.33 -3.93 -0.14
CA LEU A 209 36.64 -3.40 -0.52
C LEU A 209 37.73 -4.48 -0.45
N LYS A 210 37.70 -5.31 0.60
CA LYS A 210 38.58 -6.47 0.73
C LYS A 210 38.37 -7.46 -0.44
N GLN A 211 37.11 -7.82 -0.71
CA GLN A 211 36.75 -8.73 -1.80
C GLN A 211 37.23 -8.22 -3.16
N SER A 212 37.07 -6.91 -3.43
CA SER A 212 37.57 -6.27 -4.65
C SER A 212 39.10 -6.25 -4.73
N GLY A 213 39.77 -6.04 -3.60
CA GLY A 213 41.24 -6.06 -3.51
C GLY A 213 41.85 -7.44 -3.77
N GLU A 214 41.19 -8.50 -3.32
CA GLU A 214 41.62 -9.90 -3.49
C GLU A 214 41.24 -10.48 -4.87
N ALA A 215 40.24 -9.91 -5.55
CA ALA A 215 39.78 -10.39 -6.84
C ALA A 215 40.84 -10.17 -7.95
N GLN A 216 41.18 -11.26 -8.65
CA GLN A 216 42.12 -11.22 -9.78
C GLN A 216 41.43 -10.87 -11.11
N ASN A 217 40.15 -11.23 -11.25
CA ASN A 217 39.31 -10.96 -12.42
C ASN A 217 37.82 -10.92 -12.00
N GLY A 218 36.93 -10.73 -12.97
CA GLY A 218 35.48 -10.76 -12.72
C GLY A 218 34.90 -9.44 -12.17
N PRO A 219 33.60 -9.45 -11.81
CA PRO A 219 32.84 -8.22 -11.50
C PRO A 219 33.35 -7.49 -10.26
N TRP A 220 33.88 -8.19 -9.25
CA TRP A 220 34.47 -7.55 -8.07
C TRP A 220 35.70 -6.71 -8.39
N LYS A 221 36.54 -7.18 -9.31
CA LYS A 221 37.74 -6.44 -9.74
C LYS A 221 37.40 -5.29 -10.69
N ALA A 222 36.41 -5.48 -11.55
CA ALA A 222 36.07 -4.54 -12.62
C ALA A 222 35.10 -3.43 -12.18
N SER A 223 34.23 -3.69 -11.20
CA SER A 223 33.04 -2.85 -10.96
C SER A 223 32.90 -2.31 -9.53
N PHE A 224 33.65 -2.82 -8.55
CA PHE A 224 33.64 -2.28 -7.18
C PHE A 224 34.91 -1.48 -6.89
N GLY A 225 34.77 -0.33 -6.25
CA GLY A 225 35.88 0.56 -5.93
C GLY A 225 35.66 1.32 -4.62
N ALA A 226 36.60 2.20 -4.27
CA ALA A 226 36.50 3.02 -3.07
C ALA A 226 35.31 3.99 -3.15
N ILE A 227 34.54 4.09 -2.07
CA ILE A 227 33.36 4.95 -1.95
C ILE A 227 33.66 6.01 -0.88
N SER A 228 33.36 7.28 -1.15
CA SER A 228 33.59 8.38 -0.20
C SER A 228 32.73 8.25 1.05
N GLU A 229 33.12 8.89 2.16
CA GLU A 229 32.31 8.88 3.39
C GLU A 229 30.91 9.46 3.21
N GLU A 230 30.80 10.54 2.43
CA GLU A 230 29.51 11.15 2.10
C GLU A 230 28.60 10.16 1.36
N ASP A 231 29.13 9.50 0.33
CA ASP A 231 28.36 8.53 -0.44
C ASP A 231 27.98 7.31 0.41
N ARG A 232 28.86 6.85 1.32
CA ARG A 232 28.52 5.79 2.28
C ARG A 232 27.39 6.20 3.22
N GLY A 233 27.34 7.46 3.66
CA GLY A 233 26.23 8.01 4.44
C GLY A 233 24.91 8.05 3.65
N ALA A 234 24.96 8.42 2.38
CA ALA A 234 23.82 8.39 1.48
C ALA A 234 23.32 6.97 1.22
N LEU A 235 24.22 6.00 0.99
CA LEU A 235 23.88 4.59 0.86
C LEU A 235 23.24 4.04 2.13
N THR A 236 23.78 4.38 3.31
CA THR A 236 23.19 3.98 4.60
C THR A 236 21.76 4.50 4.73
N THR A 237 21.55 5.77 4.36
CA THR A 237 20.21 6.38 4.33
C THR A 237 19.29 5.60 3.40
N TYR A 238 19.71 5.35 2.15
CA TYR A 238 18.91 4.61 1.17
C TYR A 238 18.54 3.20 1.66
N LEU A 239 19.52 2.44 2.13
CA LEU A 239 19.35 1.07 2.62
C LEU A 239 18.41 1.01 3.83
N SER A 240 18.53 1.95 4.77
CA SER A 240 17.64 2.02 5.94
C SER A 240 16.17 2.22 5.56
N THR A 241 15.89 2.83 4.41
CA THR A 241 14.52 2.99 3.88
C THR A 241 13.99 1.77 3.12
N ARG A 242 14.82 0.75 2.88
CA ARG A 242 14.39 -0.47 2.16
C ARG A 242 13.61 -1.38 3.09
N VAL A 243 12.31 -1.16 3.20
CA VAL A 243 11.40 -1.89 4.11
C VAL A 243 10.36 -2.74 3.37
N GLY A 244 10.64 -3.12 2.11
CA GLY A 244 9.71 -3.91 1.29
C GLY A 244 8.46 -3.15 0.82
N SER A 245 8.39 -1.83 1.04
CA SER A 245 7.29 -0.96 0.61
C SER A 245 7.82 0.43 0.19
N SER A 246 8.71 0.47 -0.80
CA SER A 246 9.39 1.71 -1.19
C SER A 246 8.45 2.85 -1.62
N LYS A 247 7.28 2.53 -2.17
CA LYS A 247 6.24 3.52 -2.47
C LYS A 247 5.65 4.17 -1.21
N LEU A 248 5.41 3.42 -0.15
CA LEU A 248 4.94 3.99 1.12
C LEU A 248 6.00 4.91 1.74
N VAL A 249 7.28 4.53 1.64
CA VAL A 249 8.41 5.38 2.07
C VAL A 249 8.46 6.68 1.26
N GLU A 250 8.33 6.59 -0.07
CA GLU A 250 8.31 7.76 -0.97
C GLU A 250 7.17 8.73 -0.60
N ALA A 251 5.98 8.19 -0.32
CA ALA A 251 4.83 8.97 0.12
C ALA A 251 5.05 9.66 1.46
N LYS A 252 5.66 8.96 2.42
CA LYS A 252 6.05 9.54 3.70
C LYS A 252 7.13 10.62 3.57
N ALA A 253 8.11 10.42 2.67
CA ALA A 253 9.12 11.43 2.39
C ALA A 253 8.49 12.71 1.77
N ALA A 254 7.49 12.55 0.89
CA ALA A 254 6.73 13.67 0.35
C ALA A 254 5.95 14.42 1.44
N PHE A 255 5.31 13.68 2.36
CA PHE A 255 4.66 14.28 3.53
C PHE A 255 5.64 15.05 4.41
N ASN A 256 6.81 14.47 4.70
CA ASN A 256 7.90 15.12 5.44
C ASN A 256 8.52 16.32 4.69
N SER A 257 8.28 16.47 3.40
CA SER A 257 8.77 17.61 2.60
C SER A 257 7.76 18.73 2.46
N SER A 258 6.49 18.45 2.75
CA SER A 258 5.38 19.34 2.43
C SER A 258 5.01 20.27 3.58
N GLY A 259 5.65 20.14 4.75
CA GLY A 259 5.34 20.94 5.94
C GLY A 259 4.02 20.56 6.62
N CYS A 260 3.42 19.43 6.27
CA CYS A 260 2.11 19.02 6.79
C CYS A 260 2.10 18.89 8.32
N LEU A 261 3.21 18.46 8.93
CA LEU A 261 3.33 18.36 10.40
C LEU A 261 3.38 19.73 11.09
N GLY A 262 3.56 20.82 10.35
CA GLY A 262 3.46 22.17 10.91
C GLY A 262 2.05 22.48 11.44
N CYS A 263 1.02 21.96 10.76
CA CYS A 263 -0.38 22.16 11.17
C CYS A 263 -1.02 20.88 11.71
N HIS A 264 -0.70 19.72 11.16
CA HIS A 264 -1.32 18.44 11.51
C HIS A 264 -0.47 17.63 12.47
N LYS A 265 -1.14 16.85 13.32
CA LYS A 265 -0.53 15.83 14.16
C LYS A 265 -0.58 14.47 13.48
N VAL A 266 0.50 13.69 13.59
CA VAL A 266 0.56 12.27 13.25
C VAL A 266 1.33 11.54 14.34
N SER A 267 0.71 10.52 14.92
CA SER A 267 1.30 9.70 15.99
C SER A 267 1.85 10.53 17.15
N GLY A 268 1.15 11.61 17.52
CA GLY A 268 1.54 12.50 18.60
C GLY A 268 2.60 13.57 18.24
N VAL A 269 3.07 13.61 16.99
CA VAL A 269 4.05 14.59 16.53
C VAL A 269 3.42 15.57 15.54
N GLY A 270 3.70 16.86 15.68
CA GLY A 270 3.22 17.92 14.79
C GLY A 270 2.37 18.97 15.51
N GLY A 271 1.72 19.82 14.74
CA GLY A 271 0.85 20.89 15.22
C GLY A 271 -0.59 20.44 15.52
N ASP A 272 -1.33 21.32 16.22
CA ASP A 272 -2.74 21.13 16.59
C ASP A 272 -3.67 22.14 15.89
N ALA A 273 -3.16 22.88 14.90
CA ALA A 273 -3.94 23.84 14.12
C ALA A 273 -4.89 23.14 13.13
N GLY A 274 -4.46 22.00 12.59
CA GLY A 274 -5.27 21.10 11.76
C GLY A 274 -5.69 19.84 12.52
N PRO A 275 -6.61 19.03 11.95
CA PRO A 275 -7.03 17.77 12.56
C PRO A 275 -5.87 16.77 12.71
N ASP A 276 -5.95 15.94 13.75
CA ASP A 276 -5.05 14.80 13.93
C ASP A 276 -5.28 13.78 12.81
N LEU A 277 -4.20 13.49 12.06
CA LEU A 277 -4.21 12.59 10.92
C LEU A 277 -3.82 11.14 11.28
N SER A 278 -3.51 10.84 12.55
CA SER A 278 -3.01 9.53 13.00
C SER A 278 -3.86 8.33 12.59
N ARG A 279 -5.14 8.55 12.28
CA ARG A 279 -6.11 7.55 11.79
C ARG A 279 -6.92 8.05 10.60
N ALA A 280 -6.42 9.06 9.88
CA ALA A 280 -7.17 9.69 8.79
C ALA A 280 -7.52 8.72 7.66
N GLY A 281 -6.73 7.67 7.45
CA GLY A 281 -7.00 6.63 6.46
C GLY A 281 -8.21 5.74 6.78
N GLU A 282 -8.74 5.81 8.01
CA GLU A 282 -9.91 5.03 8.47
C GLU A 282 -11.22 5.80 8.36
N LYS A 283 -11.19 7.02 7.81
CA LYS A 283 -12.38 7.86 7.72
C LYS A 283 -13.44 7.21 6.83
N ASP A 284 -14.64 7.06 7.37
CA ASP A 284 -15.78 6.54 6.63
C ASP A 284 -16.11 7.47 5.44
N PRO A 285 -16.08 6.97 4.19
CA PRO A 285 -16.48 7.78 3.05
C PRO A 285 -17.94 8.24 3.13
N GLY A 286 -18.82 7.50 3.81
CA GLY A 286 -20.24 7.81 3.96
C GLY A 286 -20.53 9.13 4.68
N ILE A 287 -19.56 9.66 5.45
CA ILE A 287 -19.69 10.93 6.17
C ILE A 287 -18.99 12.11 5.46
N LEU A 288 -18.44 11.89 4.26
CA LEU A 288 -17.77 12.93 3.49
C LEU A 288 -18.75 13.67 2.59
N ASP A 289 -18.52 14.98 2.43
CA ASP A 289 -19.19 15.77 1.42
C ASP A 289 -18.48 15.62 0.06
N PHE A 290 -19.23 15.15 -0.94
CA PHE A 290 -18.78 14.98 -2.32
C PHE A 290 -19.43 15.98 -3.29
N THR A 291 -20.18 16.97 -2.80
CA THR A 291 -20.92 17.93 -3.64
C THR A 291 -20.02 18.63 -4.66
N HIS A 292 -18.78 18.92 -4.27
CA HIS A 292 -17.77 19.59 -5.10
C HIS A 292 -16.65 18.64 -5.57
N VAL A 293 -16.84 17.32 -5.46
CA VAL A 293 -15.86 16.31 -5.91
C VAL A 293 -16.33 15.75 -7.25
N PRO A 294 -15.63 15.99 -8.36
CA PRO A 294 -15.98 15.41 -9.66
C PRO A 294 -15.76 13.89 -9.65
N GLY A 295 -16.59 13.16 -10.39
CA GLY A 295 -16.39 11.72 -10.63
C GLY A 295 -16.89 10.82 -9.50
N SER A 296 -16.15 9.73 -9.25
CA SER A 296 -16.58 8.67 -8.33
C SER A 296 -16.45 9.09 -6.85
N ARG A 297 -17.45 8.74 -6.04
CA ARG A 297 -17.52 9.06 -4.59
C ARG A 297 -16.58 8.20 -3.74
N THR A 298 -15.28 8.31 -4.00
CA THR A 298 -14.23 7.55 -3.30
C THR A 298 -13.44 8.45 -2.37
N PHE A 299 -13.04 7.92 -1.20
CA PHE A 299 -12.24 8.70 -0.25
C PHE A 299 -10.90 9.17 -0.84
N ALA A 300 -10.27 8.35 -1.69
CA ALA A 300 -9.03 8.71 -2.36
C ALA A 300 -9.20 9.92 -3.29
N LEU A 301 -10.31 10.00 -4.03
CA LEU A 301 -10.59 11.15 -4.89
C LEU A 301 -10.90 12.39 -4.07
N TRP A 302 -11.69 12.24 -2.99
CA TRP A 302 -11.95 13.31 -2.04
C TRP A 302 -10.65 13.91 -1.48
N LEU A 303 -9.70 13.07 -1.06
CA LEU A 303 -8.39 13.51 -0.58
C LEU A 303 -7.61 14.28 -1.66
N GLY A 304 -7.57 13.74 -2.88
CA GLY A 304 -6.88 14.38 -4.00
C GLY A 304 -7.42 15.77 -4.30
N GLU A 305 -8.74 15.92 -4.39
CA GLU A 305 -9.37 17.22 -4.61
C GLU A 305 -9.20 18.17 -3.42
N HIS A 306 -9.27 17.65 -2.19
CA HIS A 306 -9.03 18.47 -1.00
C HIS A 306 -7.58 19.00 -0.97
N PHE A 307 -6.60 18.23 -1.44
CA PHE A 307 -5.22 18.74 -1.57
C PHE A 307 -5.06 19.77 -2.69
N ARG A 308 -5.85 19.70 -3.77
CA ARG A 308 -5.85 20.70 -4.84
C ARG A 308 -6.47 22.01 -4.40
N SER A 309 -7.65 21.95 -3.77
CA SER A 309 -8.41 23.12 -3.35
C SER A 309 -9.19 22.84 -2.06
N PRO A 310 -8.55 23.04 -0.89
CA PRO A 310 -9.15 22.65 0.39
C PRO A 310 -10.48 23.35 0.67
N ALA A 311 -10.56 24.66 0.42
CA ALA A 311 -11.76 25.45 0.69
C ALA A 311 -12.94 25.13 -0.25
N ALA A 312 -12.67 24.59 -1.45
CA ALA A 312 -13.72 24.15 -2.37
C ALA A 312 -14.35 22.83 -1.93
N ILE A 313 -13.55 21.92 -1.34
CA ILE A 313 -14.03 20.62 -0.88
C ILE A 313 -14.56 20.68 0.55
N VAL A 314 -13.95 21.51 1.40
CA VAL A 314 -14.37 21.76 2.78
C VAL A 314 -14.61 23.26 2.94
N PRO A 315 -15.86 23.73 2.83
CA PRO A 315 -16.19 25.14 2.99
C PRO A 315 -15.67 25.69 4.33
N GLY A 316 -14.93 26.81 4.29
CA GLY A 316 -14.32 27.40 5.48
C GLY A 316 -13.06 26.69 5.99
N SER A 317 -12.47 25.76 5.21
CA SER A 317 -11.21 25.11 5.58
C SER A 317 -10.09 26.13 5.82
N ALA A 318 -9.43 26.00 6.97
CA ALA A 318 -8.21 26.73 7.29
C ALA A 318 -6.95 26.14 6.62
N MET A 319 -7.09 24.98 5.96
CA MET A 319 -5.99 24.38 5.21
C MET A 319 -5.72 25.23 3.95
N PRO A 320 -4.50 25.77 3.78
CA PRO A 320 -4.19 26.63 2.66
C PRO A 320 -4.01 25.85 1.35
N MET A 321 -4.12 26.54 0.22
CA MET A 321 -3.67 26.00 -1.07
C MET A 321 -2.15 25.86 -1.08
N MET A 322 -1.68 24.62 -1.07
CA MET A 322 -0.25 24.28 -0.94
C MET A 322 0.52 24.37 -2.27
N GLY A 323 -0.16 24.50 -3.41
CA GLY A 323 0.49 24.53 -4.73
C GLY A 323 1.21 23.23 -5.09
N LEU A 324 0.61 22.09 -4.72
CA LEU A 324 1.19 20.76 -4.92
C LEU A 324 1.07 20.32 -6.38
N THR A 325 2.11 19.63 -6.87
CA THR A 325 2.05 18.91 -8.14
C THR A 325 1.16 17.68 -8.04
N GLU A 326 0.65 17.17 -9.17
CA GLU A 326 -0.16 15.94 -9.20
C GLU A 326 0.57 14.74 -8.58
N ASN A 327 1.88 14.61 -8.80
CA ASN A 327 2.67 13.54 -8.17
C ASN A 327 2.73 13.68 -6.65
N GLN A 328 2.85 14.92 -6.12
CA GLN A 328 2.79 15.14 -4.67
C GLN A 328 1.40 14.84 -4.12
N ILE A 329 0.33 15.24 -4.81
CA ILE A 329 -1.05 14.93 -4.42
C ILE A 329 -1.28 13.42 -4.36
N ASP A 330 -0.79 12.67 -5.34
CA ASP A 330 -0.87 11.21 -5.36
C ASP A 330 -0.11 10.57 -4.18
N LEU A 331 1.12 11.02 -3.92
CA LEU A 331 1.95 10.54 -2.82
C LEU A 331 1.32 10.86 -1.46
N LEU A 332 0.80 12.07 -1.27
CA LEU A 332 0.13 12.49 -0.04
C LEU A 332 -1.20 11.75 0.16
N THR A 333 -1.96 11.52 -0.91
CA THR A 333 -3.18 10.69 -0.88
C THR A 333 -2.86 9.27 -0.43
N MET A 334 -1.83 8.65 -1.01
CA MET A 334 -1.36 7.32 -0.59
C MET A 334 -0.91 7.32 0.87
N TYR A 335 -0.19 8.36 1.32
CA TYR A 335 0.26 8.45 2.71
C TYR A 335 -0.93 8.55 3.67
N VAL A 336 -1.91 9.43 3.41
CA VAL A 336 -3.08 9.57 4.29
C VAL A 336 -3.91 8.29 4.31
N LEU A 337 -4.11 7.64 3.16
CA LEU A 337 -4.76 6.32 3.11
C LEU A 337 -4.00 5.24 3.90
N SER A 338 -2.68 5.42 4.10
CA SER A 338 -1.86 4.51 4.89
C SER A 338 -1.95 4.74 6.40
N LEU A 339 -2.50 5.88 6.82
CA LEU A 339 -2.71 6.22 8.24
C LEU A 339 -3.93 5.48 8.78
N ARG A 340 -3.81 4.15 8.77
CA ARG A 340 -4.79 3.19 9.26
C ARG A 340 -4.16 2.38 10.37
N ARG A 341 -5.00 1.93 11.29
CA ARG A 341 -4.62 1.04 12.37
C ARG A 341 -5.52 -0.17 12.35
N ARG A 342 -4.90 -1.30 12.66
CA ARG A 342 -5.58 -2.53 12.99
C ARG A 342 -5.08 -2.98 14.34
N GLU A 343 -6.01 -3.44 15.17
CA GLU A 343 -5.64 -4.17 16.37
C GLU A 343 -5.11 -5.54 15.95
N LEU A 344 -3.85 -5.78 16.25
CA LEU A 344 -3.14 -7.00 15.90
C LEU A 344 -2.77 -7.73 17.19
N PRO A 345 -2.94 -9.06 17.26
CA PRO A 345 -2.30 -9.83 18.31
C PRO A 345 -0.79 -9.61 18.29
N GLY A 346 -0.13 -9.76 19.44
CA GLY A 346 1.31 -9.49 19.57
C GLY A 346 2.18 -10.23 18.55
N ALA A 347 1.79 -11.44 18.12
CA ALA A 347 2.50 -12.23 17.11
C ALA A 347 2.51 -11.58 15.71
N TYR A 348 1.53 -10.73 15.40
CA TYR A 348 1.40 -10.03 14.11
C TYR A 348 1.88 -8.57 14.17
N LEU A 349 2.29 -8.09 15.34
CA LEU A 349 2.71 -6.70 15.51
C LEU A 349 4.16 -6.53 14.99
N PRO A 350 4.38 -5.73 13.93
CA PRO A 350 5.70 -5.64 13.34
C PRO A 350 6.65 -4.78 14.18
N LYS A 351 7.95 -5.08 14.08
CA LYS A 351 9.00 -4.47 14.92
C LYS A 351 9.04 -2.94 14.83
N ASP A 352 8.83 -2.40 13.64
CA ASP A 352 8.78 -0.97 13.38
C ASP A 352 7.61 -0.29 14.13
N ARG A 353 6.42 -0.90 14.11
CA ARG A 353 5.27 -0.42 14.88
C ARG A 353 5.52 -0.53 16.39
N VAL A 354 6.14 -1.62 16.85
CA VAL A 354 6.55 -1.77 18.26
C VAL A 354 7.48 -0.63 18.68
N GLN A 355 8.46 -0.28 17.84
CA GLN A 355 9.38 0.84 18.10
C GLN A 355 8.66 2.18 18.28
N VAL A 356 7.64 2.47 17.46
CA VAL A 356 6.84 3.69 17.64
C VAL A 356 6.00 3.61 18.92
N LEU A 357 5.18 2.57 19.05
CA LEU A 357 4.16 2.50 20.11
C LEU A 357 4.73 2.31 21.51
N ARG A 358 5.83 1.58 21.66
CA ARG A 358 6.39 1.22 22.98
C ARG A 358 7.64 2.01 23.33
N PHE A 359 8.38 2.51 22.34
CA PHE A 359 9.67 3.17 22.55
C PHE A 359 9.72 4.61 22.04
N GLY A 360 8.61 5.13 21.49
CA GLY A 360 8.54 6.51 21.00
C GLY A 360 9.49 6.79 19.84
N ALA A 361 9.86 5.77 19.06
CA ALA A 361 10.74 5.94 17.92
C ALA A 361 10.11 6.89 16.90
N ARG A 362 10.91 7.86 16.43
CA ARG A 362 10.44 8.85 15.46
C ARG A 362 10.24 8.23 14.08
N GLU A 363 9.14 8.64 13.48
CA GLU A 363 8.70 8.22 12.15
C GLU A 363 9.50 8.86 11.01
N PHE A 364 10.10 10.03 11.25
CA PHE A 364 10.93 10.77 10.30
C PHE A 364 12.38 10.87 10.80
N SER A 365 13.30 11.15 9.86
CA SER A 365 14.72 11.31 10.17
C SER A 365 14.99 12.51 11.07
N THR A 366 16.01 12.40 11.91
CA THR A 366 16.41 13.42 12.89
C THR A 366 17.44 14.42 12.36
N ASP A 367 17.75 14.38 11.05
CA ASP A 367 18.57 15.42 10.43
C ASP A 367 17.81 16.76 10.39
N GLY A 368 18.55 17.86 10.55
CA GLY A 368 17.95 19.20 10.65
C GLY A 368 17.13 19.60 9.42
N ALA A 369 17.54 19.17 8.22
CA ALA A 369 16.81 19.48 6.99
C ALA A 369 15.45 18.77 6.93
N THR A 370 15.36 17.50 7.33
CA THR A 370 14.09 16.77 7.45
C THR A 370 13.22 17.35 8.56
N ILE A 371 13.78 17.68 9.72
CA ILE A 371 13.00 18.32 10.80
C ILE A 371 12.40 19.64 10.32
N PHE A 372 13.22 20.50 9.71
CA PHE A 372 12.78 21.79 9.22
C PHE A 372 11.70 21.67 8.13
N SER A 373 11.93 20.81 7.14
CA SER A 373 10.95 20.60 6.06
C SER A 373 9.65 19.99 6.56
N ALA A 374 9.70 19.07 7.51
CA ALA A 374 8.50 18.39 8.00
C ALA A 374 7.61 19.30 8.85
N ILE A 375 8.21 20.10 9.73
CA ILE A 375 7.47 20.83 10.78
C ILE A 375 7.48 22.34 10.52
N CYS A 376 8.64 22.92 10.22
CA CYS A 376 8.81 24.37 10.19
C CYS A 376 8.40 25.00 8.86
N SER A 377 8.62 24.29 7.75
CA SER A 377 8.46 24.83 6.39
C SER A 377 7.03 25.22 6.02
N GLY A 378 6.02 24.69 6.73
CA GLY A 378 4.64 25.12 6.57
C GLY A 378 4.49 26.63 6.84
N CYS A 379 5.10 27.12 7.92
CA CYS A 379 5.05 28.55 8.24
C CYS A 379 6.22 29.33 7.63
N HIS A 380 7.43 28.76 7.68
CA HIS A 380 8.66 29.45 7.30
C HIS A 380 9.03 29.31 5.82
N GLY A 381 8.25 28.59 5.02
CA GLY A 381 8.61 28.26 3.65
C GLY A 381 9.72 27.22 3.58
N ALA A 382 9.86 26.56 2.42
CA ALA A 382 10.92 25.58 2.20
C ALA A 382 12.32 26.22 2.14
N ASP A 383 12.40 27.50 1.80
CA ASP A 383 13.62 28.31 1.72
C ASP A 383 13.87 29.17 2.97
N GLY A 384 13.02 29.06 4.00
CA GLY A 384 13.13 29.82 5.24
C GLY A 384 12.75 31.30 5.14
N LYS A 385 12.23 31.77 4.00
CA LYS A 385 11.88 33.19 3.79
C LYS A 385 10.44 33.55 4.19
N GLY A 386 9.74 32.62 4.82
CA GLY A 386 8.31 32.72 5.09
C GLY A 386 7.49 32.23 3.90
N ARG A 387 6.28 31.75 4.17
CA ARG A 387 5.34 31.31 3.14
C ARG A 387 4.09 32.18 3.18
N ARG A 388 3.67 32.70 2.03
CA ARG A 388 2.32 33.22 1.84
C ARG A 388 1.51 32.21 1.06
N TYR A 389 0.35 31.86 1.58
CA TYR A 389 -0.56 30.96 0.92
C TYR A 389 -1.53 31.74 0.05
N ALA A 390 -1.87 31.21 -1.12
CA ALA A 390 -2.86 31.85 -1.97
C ALA A 390 -4.22 31.77 -1.26
N GLY A 391 -4.86 32.93 -1.04
CA GLY A 391 -6.15 33.05 -0.37
C GLY A 391 -6.11 33.13 1.17
N SER A 392 -4.92 33.26 1.79
CA SER A 392 -4.78 33.58 3.22
C SER A 392 -4.78 35.08 3.50
#